data_AF-A0A0R3QY52-F1
#
_entry.id   AF-A0A0R3QY52-F1
#
_cell.length_a   1.000
_cell.length_b   1.000
_cell.length_c   1.000
_cell.angle_alpha   90.00
_cell.angle_beta   90.00
_cell.angle_gamma   90.00
#
_symmetry.space_group_name_H-M   'P 1'
#
loop_
_entity.id
_entity.type
_entity.pdbx_description
1 polymer ?
#
loop_
_entity_poly.entity_id
_entity_poly.type
_entity_poly.pdbx_seq_one_letter_code
_entity_poly.pdbx_strand_id
1 'polypeptide(L)'
;MRAQLTVLEKATEPLVSLNQLTSRLKYKWELKSTENGKSLLLVNDVTVLEGILPPWNDNDAKNFAAAAALASLSKEDREVRAKGGKFELCKGDDSGPCDFYTSYLMDQLKLAVKVMPSNGTSFDKLESGLRVVRMPLRYVAERGTGWEQKISINALNVQLANAVLRKGECNKSREKERKEDLATLVIQKLSNSDFELIPSNNGYILR
;
A
#
# COMPACT_ATOMS: atom_id res chain seq x y z
N MET A 1 -2.17 1.05 24.25
CA MET A 1 -2.44 1.52 22.87
C MET A 1 -3.92 1.49 22.52
N ARG A 2 -4.60 0.34 22.55
CA ARG A 2 -6.03 0.20 22.15
C ARG A 2 -6.99 1.20 22.80
N ALA A 3 -6.96 1.32 24.13
CA ALA A 3 -7.84 2.26 24.85
C ALA A 3 -7.62 3.74 24.47
N GLN A 4 -6.49 4.10 23.86
CA GLN A 4 -6.22 5.45 23.38
C GLN A 4 -6.51 5.63 21.88
N LEU A 5 -6.57 4.53 21.11
CA LEU A 5 -6.91 4.54 19.68
C LEU A 5 -8.37 4.95 19.46
N THR A 6 -9.29 4.43 20.26
CA THR A 6 -10.71 4.84 20.27
C THR A 6 -10.91 6.33 20.55
N VAL A 7 -9.96 6.98 21.22
CA VAL A 7 -10.01 8.43 21.52
C VAL A 7 -9.47 9.28 20.36
N LEU A 8 -8.69 8.68 19.45
CA LEU A 8 -7.98 9.38 18.37
C LEU A 8 -8.70 9.35 17.02
N GLU A 9 -9.88 8.73 16.92
CA GLU A 9 -10.66 8.56 15.68
C GLU A 9 -11.05 9.87 14.95
N LYS A 10 -10.74 11.04 15.53
CA LYS A 10 -10.98 12.38 14.93
C LYS A 10 -9.77 13.05 14.27
N ALA A 11 -8.61 12.41 14.24
CA ALA A 11 -7.41 12.99 13.62
C ALA A 11 -7.36 12.70 12.10
N THR A 12 -7.14 13.74 11.30
CA THR A 12 -7.20 13.72 9.83
C THR A 12 -5.98 13.05 9.16
N GLU A 13 -4.89 12.80 9.89
CA GLU A 13 -3.66 12.22 9.35
C GLU A 13 -3.13 11.05 10.20
N PRO A 14 -3.01 9.84 9.62
CA PRO A 14 -2.55 8.64 10.34
C PRO A 14 -1.18 8.78 11.01
N LEU A 15 -0.24 9.48 10.37
CA LEU A 15 1.09 9.68 10.96
C LEU A 15 1.03 10.52 12.24
N VAL A 16 0.19 11.56 12.26
CA VAL A 16 -0.04 12.39 13.45
C VAL A 16 -0.68 11.56 14.55
N SER A 17 -1.68 10.74 14.20
CA SER A 17 -2.34 9.84 15.16
C SER A 17 -1.37 8.84 15.78
N LEU A 18 -0.49 8.23 14.98
CA LEU A 18 0.53 7.31 15.48
C LEU A 18 1.50 8.03 16.43
N ASN A 19 2.00 9.20 16.03
CA ASN A 19 2.89 10.00 16.87
C ASN A 19 2.24 10.42 18.20
N GLN A 20 0.97 10.83 18.18
CA GLN A 20 0.22 11.19 19.39
C GLN A 20 0.02 9.97 20.29
N LEU A 21 -0.37 8.82 19.72
CA LEU A 21 -0.57 7.57 20.46
C LEU A 21 0.72 7.13 21.16
N THR A 22 1.84 7.10 20.44
CA THR A 22 3.12 6.64 21.00
C THR A 22 3.66 7.65 22.01
N SER A 23 3.53 8.96 21.74
CA SER A 23 3.94 10.01 22.67
C SER A 23 3.20 9.94 24.01
N ARG A 24 1.86 9.80 23.98
CA ARG A 24 1.03 9.65 25.20
C ARG A 24 1.42 8.46 26.05
N LEU A 25 1.88 7.38 25.42
CA LEU A 25 2.31 6.15 26.09
C LEU A 25 3.80 6.12 26.40
N LYS A 26 4.53 7.19 26.06
CA LYS A 26 6.00 7.28 26.17
C LYS A 26 6.72 6.16 25.42
N TYR A 27 6.10 5.66 24.35
CA TYR A 27 6.68 4.68 23.44
C TYR A 27 7.39 5.38 22.29
N LYS A 28 8.45 4.75 21.81
CA LYS A 28 9.10 5.11 20.55
C LYS A 28 8.58 4.20 19.45
N TRP A 29 8.45 4.73 18.25
CA TRP A 29 8.28 3.89 17.07
C TRP A 29 9.36 4.24 16.06
N GLU A 30 9.76 3.26 15.27
CA GLU A 30 10.82 3.38 14.28
C GLU A 30 10.54 2.49 13.07
N LEU A 31 11.18 2.84 11.95
CA LEU A 31 11.19 2.01 10.76
C LEU A 31 12.62 1.49 10.53
N LYS A 32 12.78 0.18 10.38
CA LYS A 32 14.07 -0.47 10.10
C LYS A 32 14.01 -1.23 8.78
N SER A 33 14.92 -0.95 7.87
CA SER A 33 15.12 -1.78 6.68
C SER A 33 15.84 -3.08 7.06
N THR A 34 15.46 -4.18 6.42
CA THR A 34 16.08 -5.50 6.61
C THR A 34 16.84 -5.92 5.35
N GLU A 35 17.81 -6.82 5.51
CA GLU A 35 18.71 -7.26 4.43
C GLU A 35 18.00 -7.93 3.26
N ASN A 36 16.80 -8.47 3.48
CA ASN A 36 15.95 -9.09 2.46
C ASN A 36 15.08 -8.10 1.67
N GLY A 37 15.35 -6.80 1.76
CA GLY A 37 14.58 -5.76 1.06
C GLY A 37 13.22 -5.44 1.67
N LYS A 38 12.86 -6.06 2.81
CA LYS A 38 11.70 -5.68 3.59
C LYS A 38 12.03 -4.52 4.55
N SER A 39 11.00 -4.01 5.19
CA SER A 39 11.07 -3.02 6.25
C SER A 39 10.15 -3.44 7.39
N LEU A 40 10.57 -3.13 8.60
CA LEU A 40 9.86 -3.37 9.85
C LEU A 40 9.41 -2.05 10.42
N LEU A 41 8.15 -1.96 10.84
CA LEU A 41 7.68 -0.89 11.73
C LEU A 41 7.64 -1.44 13.14
N LEU A 42 8.46 -0.85 14.02
CA LEU A 42 8.53 -1.24 15.42
C LEU A 42 7.86 -0.19 16.30
N VAL A 43 7.12 -0.62 17.32
CA VAL A 43 6.63 0.22 18.40
C VAL A 43 7.13 -0.36 19.71
N ASN A 44 8.03 0.36 20.38
CA ASN A 44 8.66 -0.05 21.63
C ASN A 44 9.26 -1.47 21.54
N ASP A 45 10.11 -1.68 20.52
CA ASP A 45 10.79 -2.94 20.19
C ASP A 45 9.87 -4.12 19.79
N VAL A 46 8.56 -3.88 19.64
CA VAL A 46 7.61 -4.84 19.08
C VAL A 46 7.44 -4.58 17.59
N THR A 47 7.69 -5.58 16.75
CA THR A 47 7.38 -5.52 15.32
C THR A 47 5.86 -5.54 15.13
N VAL A 48 5.28 -4.44 14.63
CA VAL A 48 3.83 -4.32 14.41
C VAL A 48 3.45 -4.43 12.93
N LEU A 49 4.39 -4.15 12.03
CA LEU A 49 4.28 -4.41 10.59
C LEU A 49 5.62 -4.90 10.04
N GLU A 50 5.55 -5.76 9.04
CA GLU A 50 6.67 -6.15 8.19
C GLU A 50 6.18 -6.15 6.74
N GLY A 51 7.02 -5.74 5.79
CA GLY A 51 6.67 -5.83 4.37
C GLY A 51 7.64 -5.07 3.48
N ILE A 52 7.41 -5.10 2.17
CA ILE A 52 8.19 -4.30 1.23
C ILE A 52 7.58 -2.91 1.17
N LEU A 53 7.89 -2.06 2.15
CA LEU A 53 7.29 -0.73 2.28
C LEU A 53 7.79 0.22 1.17
N PRO A 54 6.97 1.18 0.72
CA PRO A 54 7.42 2.21 -0.20
C PRO A 54 8.57 3.05 0.39
N PRO A 55 9.43 3.65 -0.46
CA PRO A 55 10.51 4.51 0.00
C PRO A 55 10.03 5.60 0.95
N TRP A 56 10.75 5.75 2.07
CA TRP A 56 10.34 6.62 3.18
C TRP A 56 10.63 8.11 2.98
N ASN A 57 11.05 8.51 1.78
CA ASN A 57 11.25 9.90 1.41
C ASN A 57 9.93 10.61 1.05
N ASP A 58 8.85 9.87 0.90
CA ASP A 58 7.53 10.35 0.51
C ASP A 58 6.57 10.42 1.71
N ASN A 59 5.88 11.55 1.88
CA ASN A 59 4.91 11.72 2.97
C ASN A 59 3.71 10.77 2.85
N ASP A 60 3.31 10.40 1.62
CA ASP A 60 2.23 9.45 1.40
C ASP A 60 2.62 8.05 1.87
N ALA A 61 3.87 7.65 1.63
CA ALA A 61 4.44 6.39 2.13
C ALA A 61 4.41 6.33 3.68
N LYS A 62 4.82 7.42 4.35
CA LYS A 62 4.81 7.49 5.82
C LYS A 62 3.39 7.39 6.38
N ASN A 63 2.47 8.15 5.80
CA ASN A 63 1.07 8.14 6.22
C ASN A 63 0.42 6.79 6.00
N PHE A 64 0.71 6.13 4.87
CA PHE A 64 0.14 4.82 4.59
C PHE A 64 0.65 3.75 5.56
N ALA A 65 1.96 3.70 5.82
CA ALA A 65 2.52 2.77 6.80
C ALA A 65 2.01 3.03 8.23
N ALA A 66 1.86 4.30 8.62
CA ALA A 66 1.26 4.66 9.89
C ALA A 66 -0.22 4.21 9.97
N ALA A 67 -0.99 4.38 8.89
CA ALA A 67 -2.36 3.91 8.81
C ALA A 67 -2.46 2.38 8.94
N ALA A 68 -1.60 1.65 8.23
CA ALA A 68 -1.50 0.20 8.36
C ALA A 68 -1.15 -0.23 9.79
N ALA A 69 -0.23 0.48 10.47
CA ALA A 69 0.18 0.12 11.82
C ALA A 69 -0.94 0.38 12.83
N LEU A 70 -1.64 1.51 12.69
CA LEU A 70 -2.81 1.83 13.51
C LEU A 70 -3.95 0.83 13.27
N ALA A 71 -4.19 0.45 12.02
CA ALA A 71 -5.18 -0.58 11.68
C ALA A 71 -4.84 -1.90 12.39
N SER A 72 -3.58 -2.35 12.33
CA SER A 72 -3.13 -3.55 13.04
C SER A 72 -3.27 -3.44 14.56
N LEU A 73 -2.82 -2.32 15.16
CA LEU A 73 -2.86 -2.09 16.60
C LEU A 73 -4.28 -1.95 17.17
N SER A 74 -5.24 -1.51 16.34
CA SER A 74 -6.63 -1.30 16.74
C SER A 74 -7.43 -2.60 16.89
N LYS A 75 -7.01 -3.67 16.23
CA LYS A 75 -7.71 -4.97 16.25
C LYS A 75 -7.55 -5.65 17.61
N GLU A 76 -8.66 -6.15 18.16
CA GLU A 76 -8.70 -6.77 19.49
C GLU A 76 -8.06 -8.15 19.55
N ASP A 77 -8.12 -8.90 18.45
CA ASP A 77 -7.59 -10.26 18.28
C ASP A 77 -6.06 -10.33 18.11
N ARG A 78 -5.36 -9.19 18.29
CA ARG A 78 -3.88 -9.15 18.27
C ARG A 78 -3.28 -9.37 19.65
N GLU A 79 -2.10 -9.94 19.69
CA GLU A 79 -1.32 -10.03 20.92
C GLU A 79 0.17 -9.98 20.62
N VAL A 80 0.96 -9.60 21.63
CA VAL A 80 2.42 -9.59 21.51
C VAL A 80 2.93 -10.97 21.88
N ARG A 81 3.64 -11.62 20.96
CA ARG A 81 4.29 -12.91 21.18
C ARG A 81 5.79 -12.80 21.03
N ALA A 82 6.53 -13.58 21.81
CA ALA A 82 7.96 -13.76 21.59
C ALA A 82 8.18 -14.85 20.52
N LYS A 83 8.78 -14.49 19.38
CA LYS A 83 9.11 -15.40 18.27
C LYS A 83 10.55 -15.17 17.84
N GLY A 84 11.38 -16.23 17.82
CA GLY A 84 12.76 -16.16 17.32
C GLY A 84 13.63 -15.09 18.00
N GLY A 85 13.44 -14.84 19.30
CA GLY A 85 14.17 -13.81 20.04
C GLY A 85 13.69 -12.38 19.82
N LYS A 86 12.56 -12.18 19.13
CA LYS A 86 11.93 -10.88 18.88
C LYS A 86 10.51 -10.85 19.44
N PHE A 87 9.98 -9.66 19.67
CA PHE A 87 8.58 -9.45 20.01
C PHE A 87 7.81 -9.03 18.77
N GLU A 88 6.74 -9.75 18.46
CA GLU A 88 5.92 -9.52 17.26
C GLU A 88 4.45 -9.39 17.65
N LEU A 89 3.74 -8.49 16.97
CA LEU A 89 2.29 -8.45 17.01
C LEU A 89 1.76 -9.59 16.14
N CYS A 90 1.04 -10.54 16.75
CA CYS A 90 0.50 -11.72 16.09
C CYS A 90 -1.02 -11.79 16.22
N LYS A 91 -1.64 -12.55 15.31
CA LYS A 91 -3.02 -13.05 15.41
C LYS A 91 -3.01 -14.49 15.90
N GLY A 92 -4.13 -14.95 16.47
CA GLY A 92 -4.33 -16.32 16.98
C GLY A 92 -3.84 -17.44 16.05
N ASP A 93 -3.99 -17.29 14.74
CA ASP A 93 -3.68 -18.24 13.66
C ASP A 93 -2.23 -18.15 13.14
N ASP A 94 -1.31 -17.65 13.96
CA ASP A 94 0.09 -17.37 13.61
C ASP A 94 0.33 -16.31 12.54
N SER A 95 -0.73 -15.66 12.01
CA SER A 95 -0.56 -14.49 11.15
C SER A 95 0.25 -13.42 11.89
N GLY A 96 1.24 -12.87 11.20
CA GLY A 96 2.21 -11.97 11.79
C GLY A 96 2.23 -10.58 11.14
N PRO A 97 3.24 -9.78 11.50
CA PRO A 97 3.42 -8.43 10.97
C PRO A 97 3.48 -8.38 9.43
N CYS A 98 3.97 -9.44 8.78
CA CYS A 98 4.04 -9.55 7.32
C CYS A 98 2.65 -9.66 6.65
N ASP A 99 1.76 -10.43 7.27
CA ASP A 99 0.39 -10.64 6.77
C ASP A 99 -0.44 -9.39 6.96
N PHE A 100 -0.19 -8.63 8.03
CA PHE A 100 -0.95 -7.43 8.35
C PHE A 100 -0.76 -6.33 7.31
N TYR A 101 0.47 -6.10 6.87
CA TYR A 101 0.72 -5.08 5.84
C TYR A 101 0.09 -5.47 4.50
N THR A 102 0.27 -6.72 4.08
CA THR A 102 -0.27 -7.21 2.81
C THR A 102 -1.80 -7.23 2.82
N SER A 103 -2.41 -7.68 3.92
CA SER A 103 -3.86 -7.64 4.11
C SER A 103 -4.40 -6.21 4.07
N TYR A 104 -3.70 -5.27 4.73
CA TYR A 104 -4.08 -3.86 4.70
C TYR A 104 -4.03 -3.27 3.28
N LEU A 105 -2.97 -3.57 2.50
CA LEU A 105 -2.89 -3.17 1.09
C LEU A 105 -4.08 -3.70 0.28
N MET A 106 -4.40 -4.98 0.41
CA MET A 106 -5.54 -5.59 -0.28
C MET A 106 -6.87 -4.94 0.12
N ASP A 107 -7.08 -4.70 1.41
CA ASP A 107 -8.30 -4.05 1.92
C ASP A 107 -8.45 -2.62 1.37
N GLN A 108 -7.36 -1.84 1.31
CA GLN A 108 -7.40 -0.50 0.74
C GLN A 108 -7.67 -0.52 -0.77
N LEU A 109 -7.11 -1.47 -1.52
CA LEU A 109 -7.40 -1.62 -2.96
C LEU A 109 -8.86 -2.01 -3.22
N LYS A 110 -9.43 -2.91 -2.40
CA LYS A 110 -10.87 -3.26 -2.45
C LYS A 110 -11.75 -2.05 -2.11
N LEU A 111 -11.39 -1.30 -1.08
CA LEU A 111 -12.10 -0.09 -0.69
C LEU A 111 -12.03 0.98 -1.79
N ALA A 112 -10.87 1.15 -2.43
CA ALA A 112 -10.67 2.09 -3.52
C ALA A 112 -11.70 1.88 -4.63
N VAL A 113 -11.90 0.62 -5.08
CA VAL A 113 -12.92 0.26 -6.08
C VAL A 113 -14.32 0.59 -5.61
N LYS A 114 -14.65 0.27 -4.36
CA LYS A 114 -15.97 0.54 -3.78
C LYS A 114 -16.34 2.03 -3.76
N VAL A 115 -15.34 2.91 -3.62
CA VAL A 115 -15.54 4.37 -3.54
C VAL A 115 -15.24 5.10 -4.85
N MET A 116 -14.96 4.39 -5.95
CA MET A 116 -14.73 5.02 -7.26
C MET A 116 -16.00 5.75 -7.74
N PRO A 117 -15.85 6.92 -8.39
CA PRO A 117 -16.99 7.59 -9.01
C PRO A 117 -17.54 6.76 -10.19
N SER A 118 -18.86 6.85 -10.42
CA SER A 118 -19.52 6.15 -11.52
C SER A 118 -19.22 6.76 -12.91
N ASN A 119 -18.84 8.03 -12.95
CA ASN A 119 -18.64 8.82 -14.17
C ASN A 119 -17.16 9.17 -14.36
N GLY A 120 -16.76 9.51 -15.60
CA GLY A 120 -15.36 9.83 -15.96
C GLY A 120 -14.64 8.71 -16.73
N THR A 121 -13.40 8.96 -17.14
CA THR A 121 -12.57 7.94 -17.80
C THR A 121 -12.14 6.87 -16.79
N SER A 122 -11.69 5.71 -17.27
CA SER A 122 -11.24 4.63 -16.40
C SER A 122 -10.05 5.07 -15.55
N PHE A 123 -9.13 5.84 -16.12
CA PHE A 123 -8.00 6.37 -15.38
C PHE A 123 -8.42 7.35 -14.27
N ASP A 124 -9.30 8.30 -14.58
CA ASP A 124 -9.76 9.31 -13.60
C ASP A 124 -10.55 8.66 -12.45
N LYS A 125 -11.35 7.64 -12.75
CA LYS A 125 -12.07 6.83 -11.76
C LYS A 125 -11.11 6.12 -10.82
N LEU A 126 -10.11 5.44 -11.38
CA LEU A 126 -9.09 4.72 -10.63
C LEU A 126 -8.28 5.68 -9.74
N GLU A 127 -7.84 6.81 -10.29
CA GLU A 127 -7.12 7.84 -9.54
C GLU A 127 -7.94 8.38 -8.37
N SER A 128 -9.22 8.69 -8.62
CA SER A 128 -10.11 9.24 -7.59
C SER A 128 -10.35 8.25 -6.45
N GLY A 129 -10.64 6.98 -6.76
CA GLY A 129 -10.85 5.95 -5.74
C GLY A 129 -9.59 5.69 -4.90
N LEU A 130 -8.43 5.61 -5.56
CA LEU A 130 -7.16 5.39 -4.88
C LEU A 130 -6.72 6.60 -4.02
N ARG A 131 -7.08 7.82 -4.43
CA ARG A 131 -6.82 9.03 -3.64
C ARG A 131 -7.59 9.01 -2.31
N VAL A 132 -8.82 8.51 -2.28
CA VAL A 132 -9.63 8.39 -1.05
C VAL A 132 -8.95 7.50 -0.01
N VAL A 133 -8.28 6.43 -0.46
CA VAL A 133 -7.54 5.48 0.41
C VAL A 133 -6.06 5.83 0.57
N ARG A 134 -5.64 7.04 0.17
CA ARG A 134 -4.26 7.55 0.31
C ARG A 134 -3.21 6.70 -0.42
N MET A 135 -3.59 6.14 -1.57
CA MET A 135 -2.72 5.37 -2.46
C MET A 135 -2.54 6.11 -3.80
N PRO A 136 -1.94 7.31 -3.84
CA PRO A 136 -1.94 8.15 -5.04
C PRO A 136 -1.43 7.40 -6.27
N LEU A 137 -2.19 7.51 -7.36
CA LEU A 137 -1.89 6.85 -8.63
C LEU A 137 -0.69 7.51 -9.31
N ARG A 138 0.23 6.70 -9.81
CA ARG A 138 1.41 7.14 -10.56
C ARG A 138 1.44 6.44 -11.91
N TYR A 139 1.43 7.24 -12.95
CA TYR A 139 1.71 6.78 -14.30
C TYR A 139 3.18 7.01 -14.62
N VAL A 140 3.86 5.96 -15.09
CA VAL A 140 5.28 6.03 -15.47
C VAL A 140 5.42 5.51 -16.89
N ALA A 141 6.06 6.31 -17.74
CA ALA A 141 6.45 5.94 -19.10
C ALA A 141 7.98 5.92 -19.19
N GLU A 142 8.55 4.73 -19.29
CA GLU A 142 10.00 4.50 -19.35
C GLU A 142 10.39 4.14 -20.77
N ARG A 143 11.36 4.86 -21.33
CA ARG A 143 11.90 4.55 -22.66
C ARG A 143 12.81 3.33 -22.54
N GLY A 144 12.48 2.28 -23.29
CA GLY A 144 13.28 1.07 -23.41
C GLY A 144 14.36 1.21 -24.49
N THR A 145 14.92 0.07 -24.89
CA THR A 145 15.87 0.00 -26.00
C THR A 145 15.14 0.11 -27.35
N GLY A 146 15.69 0.88 -28.28
CA GLY A 146 15.10 1.07 -29.61
C GLY A 146 13.76 1.80 -29.58
N TRP A 147 12.72 1.18 -30.14
CA TRP A 147 11.35 1.72 -30.26
C TRP A 147 10.38 1.10 -29.26
N GLU A 148 10.87 0.81 -28.05
CA GLU A 148 10.05 0.29 -26.97
C GLU A 148 9.85 1.35 -25.88
N GLN A 149 8.64 1.46 -25.35
CA GLN A 149 8.31 2.28 -24.20
C GLN A 149 7.47 1.46 -23.24
N LYS A 150 7.96 1.22 -22.02
CA LYS A 150 7.19 0.57 -20.98
C LYS A 150 6.32 1.62 -20.29
N ILE A 151 5.02 1.40 -20.28
CA ILE A 151 4.08 2.21 -19.49
C ILE A 151 3.60 1.39 -18.30
N SER A 152 3.47 2.02 -17.14
CA SER A 152 3.00 1.37 -15.92
C SER A 152 2.11 2.28 -15.10
N ILE A 153 1.15 1.66 -14.43
CA ILE A 153 0.25 2.28 -13.45
C ILE A 153 0.61 1.68 -12.10
N ASN A 154 1.04 2.55 -11.18
CA ASN A 154 1.52 2.18 -9.85
C ASN A 154 0.72 2.94 -8.78
N ALA A 155 0.56 2.35 -7.61
CA ALA A 155 0.04 3.02 -6.43
C ALA A 155 0.91 2.63 -5.23
N LEU A 156 1.59 3.61 -4.63
CA LEU A 156 2.66 3.37 -3.63
C LEU A 156 3.71 2.37 -4.14
N ASN A 157 3.89 1.26 -3.42
CA ASN A 157 4.77 0.14 -3.71
C ASN A 157 4.06 -0.99 -4.50
N VAL A 158 2.89 -0.74 -5.11
CA VAL A 158 2.15 -1.75 -5.87
C VAL A 158 2.12 -1.37 -7.36
N GLN A 159 2.66 -2.23 -8.22
CA GLN A 159 2.46 -2.14 -9.66
C GLN A 159 1.12 -2.76 -10.02
N LEU A 160 0.15 -1.92 -10.39
CA LEU A 160 -1.23 -2.33 -10.68
C LEU A 160 -1.34 -2.94 -12.08
N ALA A 161 -0.71 -2.33 -13.07
CA ALA A 161 -0.60 -2.88 -14.42
C ALA A 161 0.58 -2.26 -15.18
N ASN A 162 1.05 -2.96 -16.21
CA ASN A 162 2.04 -2.43 -17.13
C ASN A 162 1.80 -2.96 -18.56
N ALA A 163 2.36 -2.28 -19.55
CA ALA A 163 2.45 -2.73 -20.93
C ALA A 163 3.72 -2.19 -21.59
N VAL A 164 4.15 -2.83 -22.67
CA VAL A 164 5.24 -2.35 -23.54
C VAL A 164 4.62 -1.89 -24.86
N LEU A 165 4.80 -0.62 -25.19
CA LEU A 165 4.46 0.00 -26.47
C LEU A 165 5.61 -0.19 -27.45
N ARG A 166 5.31 -0.51 -28.71
CA ARG A 166 6.31 -0.67 -29.80
C ARG A 166 6.24 0.46 -30.84
N LYS A 167 7.10 0.42 -31.86
CA LYS A 167 7.30 1.46 -32.92
C LYS A 167 6.03 2.11 -33.52
N GLY A 168 4.88 1.41 -33.55
CA GLY A 168 3.60 1.95 -34.03
C GLY A 168 2.66 2.48 -32.94
N GLU A 169 3.01 2.30 -31.67
CA GLU A 169 2.19 2.59 -30.48
C GLU A 169 2.78 3.72 -29.63
N CYS A 170 4.07 4.05 -29.83
CA CYS A 170 4.76 5.17 -29.17
C CYS A 170 4.33 6.56 -29.69
N ASN A 171 3.04 6.75 -29.98
CA ASN A 171 2.47 8.07 -30.23
C ASN A 171 1.49 8.43 -29.11
N LYS A 172 1.33 9.74 -28.85
CA LYS A 172 0.55 10.23 -27.69
C LYS A 172 -0.91 9.76 -27.68
N SER A 173 -1.52 9.58 -28.84
CA SER A 173 -2.92 9.13 -28.93
C SER A 173 -3.06 7.67 -28.49
N ARG A 174 -2.22 6.78 -29.03
CA ARG A 174 -2.22 5.35 -28.68
C ARG A 174 -1.71 5.10 -27.27
N GLU A 175 -0.75 5.88 -26.79
CA GLU A 175 -0.32 5.83 -25.39
C GLU A 175 -1.49 6.17 -24.45
N LYS A 176 -2.27 7.22 -24.77
CA LYS A 176 -3.45 7.61 -23.98
C LYS A 176 -4.52 6.52 -23.98
N GLU A 177 -4.81 5.94 -25.15
CA GLU A 177 -5.73 4.80 -25.28
C GLU A 177 -5.25 3.62 -24.44
N ARG A 178 -3.97 3.26 -24.54
CA ARG A 178 -3.39 2.16 -23.76
C ARG A 178 -3.41 2.42 -22.26
N LYS A 179 -3.23 3.67 -21.84
CA LYS A 179 -3.34 4.08 -20.44
C LYS A 179 -4.76 3.85 -19.91
N GLU A 180 -5.79 4.16 -20.70
CA GLU A 180 -7.19 3.91 -20.34
C GLU A 180 -7.53 2.41 -20.33
N ASP A 181 -6.99 1.63 -21.29
CA ASP A 181 -7.13 0.17 -21.29
C ASP A 181 -6.54 -0.45 -20.02
N LEU A 182 -5.32 -0.03 -19.64
CA LEU A 182 -4.67 -0.51 -18.43
C LEU A 182 -5.48 -0.16 -17.19
N ALA A 183 -6.00 1.07 -17.09
CA ALA A 183 -6.85 1.46 -15.96
C ALA A 183 -8.13 0.61 -15.89
N THR A 184 -8.75 0.33 -17.04
CA THR A 184 -9.93 -0.54 -17.13
C THR A 184 -9.63 -1.96 -16.64
N LEU A 185 -8.50 -2.53 -17.08
CA LEU A 185 -8.05 -3.85 -16.62
C LEU A 185 -7.77 -3.88 -15.12
N VAL A 186 -7.16 -2.83 -14.56
CA VAL A 186 -6.92 -2.72 -13.12
C VAL A 186 -8.25 -2.70 -12.36
N ILE A 187 -9.22 -1.89 -12.79
CA ILE A 187 -10.54 -1.82 -12.14
C ILE A 187 -11.21 -3.19 -12.17
N GLN A 188 -11.20 -3.88 -13.32
CA GLN A 188 -11.77 -5.23 -13.43
C GLN A 188 -11.08 -6.23 -12.50
N LYS A 189 -9.74 -6.22 -12.44
CA LYS A 189 -8.97 -7.10 -11.54
C LYS A 189 -9.29 -6.84 -10.07
N LEU A 190 -9.28 -5.57 -9.65
CA LEU A 190 -9.55 -5.20 -8.25
C LEU A 190 -11.03 -5.43 -7.87
N SER A 191 -11.93 -5.47 -8.84
CA SER A 191 -13.34 -5.85 -8.63
C SER A 191 -13.52 -7.35 -8.43
N ASN A 192 -12.55 -8.18 -8.81
CA ASN A 192 -12.55 -9.61 -8.53
C ASN A 192 -12.20 -9.82 -7.04
N SER A 193 -12.91 -10.72 -6.34
CA SER A 193 -12.65 -11.01 -4.92
C SER A 193 -11.27 -11.64 -4.67
N ASP A 194 -10.73 -12.30 -5.70
CA ASP A 194 -9.63 -13.26 -5.60
C ASP A 194 -8.32 -12.72 -6.21
N PHE A 195 -8.17 -11.40 -6.36
CA PHE A 195 -6.88 -10.84 -6.79
C PHE A 195 -5.79 -11.10 -5.74
N GLU A 196 -4.54 -11.16 -6.20
CA GLU A 196 -3.39 -11.40 -5.33
C GLU A 196 -2.32 -10.32 -5.49
N LEU A 197 -1.55 -10.09 -4.43
CA LEU A 197 -0.37 -9.24 -4.43
C LEU A 197 0.88 -10.11 -4.34
N ILE A 198 1.62 -10.23 -5.44
CA ILE A 198 2.85 -11.02 -5.49
C ILE A 198 4.06 -10.15 -5.13
N PRO A 199 4.89 -10.54 -4.15
CA PRO A 199 6.12 -9.82 -3.84
C PRO A 199 7.07 -9.72 -5.05
N SER A 200 7.71 -8.57 -5.19
CA SER A 200 8.75 -8.27 -6.17
C SER A 200 9.90 -7.52 -5.50
N ASN A 201 11.01 -7.28 -6.21
CA ASN A 201 12.19 -6.64 -5.62
C ASN A 201 11.91 -5.27 -4.96
N ASN A 202 10.95 -4.50 -5.49
CA ASN A 202 10.70 -3.11 -5.06
C ASN A 202 9.26 -2.89 -4.56
N GLY A 203 8.51 -3.96 -4.26
CA GLY A 203 7.12 -3.85 -3.84
C GLY A 203 6.31 -5.07 -4.23
N TYR A 204 5.07 -4.85 -4.67
CA TYR A 204 4.13 -5.91 -5.04
C TYR A 204 3.60 -5.72 -6.46
N ILE A 205 3.21 -6.81 -7.10
CA ILE A 205 2.55 -6.81 -8.41
C ILE A 205 1.14 -7.34 -8.23
N LEU A 206 0.16 -6.59 -8.74
CA LEU A 206 -1.23 -7.04 -8.80
C LEU A 206 -1.38 -8.14 -9.86
N ARG A 207 -1.84 -9.32 -9.44
CA ARG A 207 -2.15 -10.43 -10.34
C ARG A 207 -3.64 -10.63 -10.51
#